data_AF-A0A9D9W0H9-F1
#
_entry.id   AF-A0A9D9W0H9-F1
#
_cell.length_a   1.000
_cell.length_b   1.000
_cell.length_c   1.000
_cell.angle_alpha   90.00
_cell.angle_beta   90.00
_cell.angle_gamma   90.00
#
_symmetry.space_group_name_H-M   'P 1'
#
loop_
_entity.id
_entity.type
_entity.pdbx_description
1 polymer ?
#
loop_
_entity_poly.entity_id
_entity_poly.type
_entity_poly.pdbx_seq_one_letter_code
_entity_poly.pdbx_strand_id
1 'polypeptide(L)' 'MNRFTSEDLLQYLYKETSVEKTVEIKTALETDWALREEFNQLAVSKEMLDSVKVPSPRQQVLDNILKYAEKSVEEHA' A
#
# COMPACT_ATOMS: atom_id res chain seq x y z
N MET A 1 -8.87 -9.61 -24.32
CA MET A 1 -9.35 -8.58 -23.37
C MET A 1 -9.20 -9.14 -21.97
N ASN A 2 -8.02 -8.97 -21.36
CA ASN A 2 -7.85 -9.27 -19.94
C ASN A 2 -8.51 -8.12 -19.18
N ARG A 3 -9.76 -8.31 -18.76
CA ARG A 3 -10.41 -7.40 -17.82
C ARG A 3 -9.77 -7.66 -16.47
N PHE A 4 -8.85 -6.79 -16.07
CA PHE A 4 -8.38 -6.74 -14.69
C PHE A 4 -9.57 -6.44 -13.79
N THR A 5 -9.69 -7.17 -12.68
CA THR A 5 -10.76 -6.89 -11.72
C THR A 5 -10.34 -5.74 -10.81
N SER A 6 -11.31 -5.13 -10.13
CA SER A 6 -11.01 -4.12 -9.10
C SER A 6 -10.11 -4.68 -7.99
N GLU A 7 -10.16 -5.98 -7.72
CA GLU A 7 -9.26 -6.65 -6.77
C GLU A 7 -7.80 -6.67 -7.26
N ASP A 8 -7.56 -6.93 -8.55
CA ASP A 8 -6.21 -6.88 -9.14
C ASP A 8 -5.62 -5.45 -9.05
N LEU A 9 -6.45 -4.42 -9.30
CA LEU A 9 -6.04 -3.02 -9.15
C LEU A 9 -5.73 -2.66 -7.70
N LEU A 10 -6.49 -3.21 -6.75
CA LEU A 10 -6.26 -3.00 -5.32
C LEU A 10 -4.94 -3.66 -4.87
N GLN A 11 -4.69 -4.90 -5.28
CA GLN A 11 -3.41 -5.57 -5.02
C GLN A 11 -2.25 -4.79 -5.65
N TYR A 12 -2.44 -4.25 -6.85
CA TYR A 12 -1.42 -3.42 -7.51
C TYR A 12 -1.14 -2.13 -6.72
N LEU A 13 -2.19 -1.47 -6.22
CA LEU A 13 -2.08 -0.27 -5.39
C LEU A 13 -1.27 -0.50 -4.10
N TYR A 14 -1.45 -1.67 -3.47
CA TYR A 14 -0.72 -2.08 -2.27
C TYR A 14 0.61 -2.80 -2.56
N LYS A 15 1.00 -2.94 -3.83
CA LYS A 15 2.21 -3.67 -4.28
C LYS A 15 2.23 -5.15 -3.88
N GLU A 16 1.06 -5.76 -3.81
CA GLU A 16 0.85 -7.18 -3.46
C GLU A 16 0.71 -8.08 -4.71
N THR A 17 1.04 -7.55 -5.89
CA THR A 17 0.99 -8.32 -7.15
C THR A 17 2.34 -8.92 -7.51
N SER A 18 2.32 -10.07 -8.19
CA SER A 18 3.51 -10.63 -8.84
C SER A 18 4.08 -9.66 -9.88
N VAL A 19 5.39 -9.75 -10.14
CA VAL A 19 6.10 -8.90 -11.11
C VAL A 19 5.45 -8.97 -12.49
N GLU A 20 5.03 -10.16 -12.92
CA GLU A 20 4.35 -10.38 -14.20
C GLU A 20 3.03 -9.60 -14.27
N LYS A 21 2.16 -9.76 -13.26
CA LYS A 21 0.89 -9.02 -13.15
C LYS A 21 1.09 -7.50 -13.07
N THR A 22 2.12 -7.04 -12.36
CA THR A 22 2.45 -5.60 -12.26
C THR A 22 2.70 -5.00 -13.65
N VAL A 23 3.43 -5.72 -14.51
CA VAL A 23 3.75 -5.26 -15.87
C VAL A 23 2.52 -5.27 -16.76
N GLU A 24 1.69 -6.31 -16.66
CA GLU A 24 0.44 -6.41 -17.43
C GLU A 24 -0.55 -5.31 -17.04
N ILE A 25 -0.77 -5.08 -15.74
CA ILE A 25 -1.64 -4.02 -15.23
C ILE A 25 -1.13 -2.65 -15.66
N LYS A 26 0.18 -2.41 -15.56
CA LYS A 26 0.78 -1.14 -16.00
C LYS A 26 0.54 -0.89 -17.49
N THR A 27 0.72 -1.91 -18.33
CA THR A 27 0.48 -1.81 -19.77
C THR A 27 -1.01 -1.54 -20.07
N ALA A 28 -1.90 -2.15 -19.30
CA ALA A 28 -3.34 -1.94 -19.43
C ALA A 28 -3.76 -0.53 -18.97
N LEU A 29 -3.17 0.02 -17.91
CA LEU A 29 -3.42 1.39 -17.47
C LEU A 29 -2.92 2.45 -18.48
N GLU A 30 -1.94 2.11 -19.31
CA GLU A 30 -1.45 2.98 -20.39
C GLU A 30 -2.34 2.96 -21.63
N THR A 31 -3.05 1.85 -21.87
CA THR A 31 -3.86 1.64 -23.08
C THR A 31 -5.37 1.79 -22.86
N ASP A 32 -5.87 1.51 -21.66
CA ASP A 32 -7.28 1.59 -21.28
C ASP A 32 -7.54 2.78 -20.35
N TRP A 33 -8.15 3.82 -20.91
CA TRP A 33 -8.50 5.03 -20.17
C TRP A 33 -9.53 4.78 -19.06
N ALA A 34 -10.50 3.89 -19.28
CA ALA A 34 -11.55 3.61 -18.30
C ALA A 34 -10.95 2.91 -17.07
N LEU A 35 -10.08 1.93 -17.30
CA LEU A 35 -9.35 1.24 -16.25
C LEU A 35 -8.45 2.21 -15.44
N ARG A 36 -7.82 3.16 -16.13
CA ARG A 36 -6.99 4.18 -15.48
C ARG A 36 -7.81 5.12 -14.60
N GLU A 37 -9.01 5.48 -15.00
CA GLU A 37 -9.87 6.32 -14.18
C GLU A 37 -10.37 5.57 -12.93
N GLU A 38 -10.77 4.31 -13.05
CA GLU A 38 -11.09 3.45 -11.90
C GLU A 38 -9.91 3.34 -10.93
N PHE A 39 -8.70 3.10 -11.44
CA PHE A 39 -7.49 3.04 -10.62
C PHE A 39 -7.20 4.37 -9.90
N ASN A 40 -7.35 5.50 -10.60
CA ASN A 40 -7.16 6.82 -9.99
C ASN A 40 -8.16 7.08 -8.86
N GLN A 41 -9.42 6.69 -9.01
CA GLN A 41 -10.42 6.82 -7.94
C GLN A 41 -10.03 5.99 -6.70
N LEU A 42 -9.51 4.78 -6.89
CA LEU A 42 -9.00 3.95 -5.80
C LEU A 42 -7.78 4.59 -5.12
N ALA A 43 -6.84 5.11 -5.90
CA ALA A 43 -5.65 5.78 -5.40
C ALA A 43 -6.01 7.03 -4.56
N VAL A 44 -6.91 7.88 -5.04
CA VAL A 44 -7.41 9.05 -4.31
C VAL A 44 -8.12 8.64 -3.02
N SER A 45 -8.95 7.59 -3.07
CA SER A 45 -9.63 7.07 -1.87
C SER A 45 -8.62 6.61 -0.81
N LYS A 46 -7.53 5.95 -1.22
CA LYS A 46 -6.43 5.57 -0.32
C LYS A 46 -5.73 6.80 0.28
N GLU A 47 -5.38 7.79 -0.53
CA GLU A 47 -4.74 9.02 -0.03
C GLU A 47 -5.64 9.76 0.96
N MET A 48 -6.95 9.80 0.71
CA MET A 48 -7.91 10.38 1.66
C MET A 48 -7.89 9.65 3.00
N LEU A 49 -7.83 8.32 3.00
CA LEU A 49 -7.71 7.51 4.22
C LEU A 49 -6.39 7.78 4.96
N ASP A 50 -5.28 7.87 4.23
CA ASP A 50 -3.96 8.18 4.80
C ASP A 50 -3.90 9.61 5.38
N SER A 51 -4.66 10.54 4.81
CA SER A 51 -4.75 11.93 5.27
C SER A 51 -5.56 12.10 6.57
N VAL A 52 -6.29 11.07 6.99
CA VAL A 52 -7.06 11.11 8.22
C VAL A 52 -6.09 11.25 9.39
N LYS A 53 -6.25 12.31 10.18
CA LYS A 53 -5.45 12.53 11.38
C LYS A 53 -5.73 11.44 12.41
N VAL A 54 -4.84 10.45 12.47
CA VAL A 54 -4.83 9.46 13.54
C VAL A 54 -4.23 10.12 14.79
N PRO A 55 -4.85 9.99 15.97
CA PRO A 55 -4.27 10.52 17.20
C PRO A 55 -2.90 9.90 17.46
N SER A 56 -1.95 10.73 17.88
CA SER A 56 -0.59 10.29 18.18
C SER A 56 -0.62 9.17 19.24
N PRO A 57 0.19 8.11 19.10
CA PRO A 57 0.27 7.07 20.10
C PRO A 57 0.72 7.65 21.45
N ARG A 58 0.29 7.01 22.55
CA ARG A 58 0.74 7.39 23.90
C ARG A 58 2.25 7.19 24.01
N GLN A 59 2.93 8.08 24.74
CA GLN A 59 4.39 8.01 24.98
C GLN A 59 4.85 6.61 25.45
N GLN A 60 4.10 5.97 26.36
CA GLN A 60 4.40 4.61 26.84
C GLN A 60 4.51 3.56 25.72
N VAL A 61 3.75 3.71 24.63
CA VAL A 61 3.82 2.79 23.48
C VAL A 61 5.14 2.98 22.74
N LEU A 62 5.57 4.23 22.56
CA LEU A 62 6.86 4.56 21.95
C LEU A 62 8.02 4.02 22.79
N ASP A 63 7.98 4.23 24.11
CA ASP A 63 8.99 3.73 25.05
C ASP A 63 9.11 2.21 25.00
N ASN A 64 7.98 1.50 24.90
CA ASN A 64 7.98 0.05 24.81
C ASN A 64 8.56 -0.46 23.47
N ILE A 65 8.25 0.20 22.35
CA ILE A 65 8.82 -0.13 21.03
C ILE A 65 10.33 0.10 21.03
N LEU A 66 10.80 1.23 21.57
CA LEU A 66 12.23 1.56 21.65
C LEU A 66 12.99 0.55 22.51
N LYS A 67 12.49 0.22 23.70
CA LYS A 67 13.09 -0.79 24.58
C LYS A 67 13.16 -2.17 23.93
N TYR A 68 12.13 -2.57 23.19
CA TYR A 68 12.15 -3.84 22.47
C TYR A 68 13.23 -3.84 21.38
N ALA A 69 13.32 -2.76 20.60
CA ALA A 69 14.34 -2.64 19.54
C ALA A 69 15.76 -2.66 20.12
N GLU A 70 16.01 -1.95 21.21
CA GLU A 70 17.31 -1.93 21.91
C GLU A 70 17.72 -3.33 22.38
N LYS A 71 16.80 -4.05 23.03
CA LYS A 71 17.04 -5.42 23.48
C LYS A 71 17.29 -6.38 22.31
N SER A 72 16.56 -6.23 21.20
CA SER A 72 16.77 -7.05 20.01
C SER A 72 18.14 -6.84 19.37
N VAL A 73 18.70 -5.62 19.48
CA VAL A 73 20.04 -5.28 19.01
C VAL A 73 21.10 -5.90 19.93
N GLU A 74 20.91 -5.85 21.25
CA GLU A 74 21.82 -6.48 22.23
C GLU A 74 21.83 -8.02 22.14
N GLU A 75 20.69 -8.65 21.86
CA GLU A 75 20.60 -10.13 21.71
C GLU A 75 21.22 -10.65 20.41
N HIS A 76 21.49 -9.78 19.43
CA HIS A 76 22.07 -10.13 18.12
C HIS A 76 23.45 -9.48 17.86
N ALA A 77 24.07 -8.86 18.88
CA ALA A 77 25.42 -8.28 18.86
C ALA A 77 26.44 -9.19 19.54
#